data_AF-A0A1Z8ACW5-F1
#
_entry.id   AF-A0A1Z8ACW5-F1
#
_cell.length_a   1.000
_cell.length_b   1.000
_cell.length_c   1.000
_cell.angle_alpha   90.00
_cell.angle_beta   90.00
_cell.angle_gamma   90.00
#
_symmetry.space_group_name_H-M   'P 1'
#
loop_
_entity.id
_entity.type
_entity.pdbx_description
1 polymer ?
#
loop_
_entity_poly.entity_id
_entity_poly.type
_entity_poly.pdbx_seq_one_letter_code
_entity_poly.pdbx_strand_id
1 'polypeptide(L)'
;MSDSAPIQSPNLAQEQERLRKWREVRRQAAADPNTERLRQADTDRKTRLDRFETDKAERIRTAENRRREESEAIEARRMDKARAHLEALDDIETACAALRSARRKSHRLTAGLMAVSVFLPTLLTAVFYTFMAIPVFQSTSTLAIEGAMPSLRRNPLFNDISTMQSTMAAAFQLRVKMQDHEGPGFEMAIDTTQGLLTITTLATTPTQAYLQNSELVKTANTLAFPARVKVLAGPIPPDRAVARVLPNTLLTFLVSLSIFSIGGIFFQSFRHYARN
;
A
#
# COMPACT_ATOMS: atom_id res chain seq x y z
N MET A 1 -42.46 -53.67 126.70
CA MET A 1 -42.68 -52.78 127.86
C MET A 1 -43.67 -51.73 127.43
N SER A 2 -44.76 -51.65 128.17
CA SER A 2 -45.98 -50.88 127.89
C SER A 2 -45.75 -49.37 127.99
N ASP A 3 -46.41 -48.61 127.12
CA ASP A 3 -46.99 -47.30 127.45
C ASP A 3 -48.11 -46.99 126.46
N SER A 4 -49.29 -47.54 126.75
CA SER A 4 -50.54 -47.25 126.05
C SER A 4 -51.19 -46.03 126.69
N ALA A 5 -50.76 -44.83 126.28
CA ALA A 5 -51.49 -43.61 126.60
C ALA A 5 -52.84 -43.62 125.84
N PRO A 6 -53.98 -43.38 126.52
CA PRO A 6 -55.28 -43.38 125.86
C PRO A 6 -55.36 -42.24 124.85
N ILE A 7 -55.63 -42.59 123.60
CA ILE A 7 -55.85 -41.66 122.49
C ILE A 7 -57.14 -40.87 122.80
N GLN A 8 -57.00 -39.69 123.38
CA GLN A 8 -58.10 -38.73 123.53
C GLN A 8 -58.63 -38.36 122.15
N SER A 9 -59.93 -38.58 121.94
CA SER A 9 -60.63 -38.13 120.73
C SER A 9 -60.59 -36.60 120.67
N PRO A 10 -60.12 -36.00 119.56
CA PRO A 10 -59.96 -34.55 119.48
C PRO A 10 -61.29 -33.83 119.64
N ASN A 11 -61.27 -32.74 120.41
CA ASN A 11 -62.42 -31.89 120.65
C ASN A 11 -62.88 -31.24 119.32
N LEU A 12 -64.19 -31.09 119.12
CA LEU A 12 -64.83 -30.58 117.88
C LEU A 12 -64.21 -29.28 117.33
N ALA A 13 -63.71 -28.43 118.22
CA ALA A 13 -62.98 -27.20 117.87
C ALA A 13 -61.64 -27.46 117.15
N GLN A 14 -60.88 -28.48 117.56
CA GLN A 14 -59.59 -28.83 116.98
C GLN A 14 -59.74 -29.43 115.57
N GLU A 15 -60.80 -30.20 115.32
CA GLU A 15 -61.11 -30.70 113.98
C GLU A 15 -61.52 -29.58 113.01
N GLN A 16 -62.30 -28.61 113.49
CA GLN A 16 -62.69 -27.45 112.68
C GLN A 16 -61.48 -26.58 112.31
N GLU A 17 -60.54 -26.39 113.24
CA GLU A 17 -59.31 -25.65 112.98
C GLU A 17 -58.39 -26.38 111.99
N ARG A 18 -58.30 -27.71 112.11
CA ARG A 18 -57.58 -28.56 111.14
C ARG A 18 -58.19 -28.46 109.74
N LEU A 19 -59.52 -28.46 109.65
CA LEU A 19 -60.24 -28.29 108.38
C LEU A 19 -60.05 -26.89 107.79
N ARG A 20 -60.00 -25.84 108.60
CA ARG A 20 -59.67 -24.48 108.13
C ARG A 20 -58.27 -24.43 107.55
N LYS A 21 -57.26 -24.90 108.30
CA LYS A 21 -55.86 -24.94 107.82
C LYS A 21 -55.73 -25.76 106.54
N TRP A 22 -56.43 -26.89 106.44
CA TRP A 22 -56.40 -27.72 105.22
C TRP A 22 -57.03 -27.03 104.01
N ARG A 23 -58.15 -26.31 104.19
CA ARG A 23 -58.75 -25.50 103.11
C ARG A 23 -57.83 -24.35 102.68
N GLU A 24 -57.11 -23.75 103.60
CA GLU A 24 -56.19 -22.65 103.35
C GLU A 24 -54.94 -23.09 102.58
N VAL A 25 -54.35 -24.24 102.95
CA VAL A 25 -53.26 -24.88 102.19
C VAL A 25 -53.70 -25.25 100.77
N ARG A 26 -54.91 -25.80 100.59
CA ARG A 26 -55.43 -26.07 99.24
C ARG A 26 -55.69 -24.79 98.45
N ARG A 27 -56.15 -23.72 99.10
CA ARG A 27 -56.37 -22.43 98.46
C ARG A 27 -55.05 -21.81 98.00
N GLN A 28 -53.98 -21.90 98.80
CA GLN A 28 -52.64 -21.44 98.40
C GLN A 28 -52.02 -22.31 97.29
N ALA A 29 -52.18 -23.64 97.35
CA ALA A 29 -51.68 -24.55 96.32
C ALA A 29 -52.41 -24.39 94.97
N ALA A 30 -53.70 -23.99 95.00
CA ALA A 30 -54.48 -23.69 93.81
C ALA A 30 -54.26 -22.24 93.29
N ALA A 31 -53.70 -21.35 94.12
CA ALA A 31 -53.65 -19.92 93.81
C ALA A 31 -52.47 -19.50 92.92
N ASP A 32 -51.22 -19.95 93.10
CA ASP A 32 -50.14 -19.34 92.28
C ASP A 32 -48.77 -20.03 92.34
N PRO A 33 -48.58 -21.14 91.59
CA PRO A 33 -47.26 -21.33 90.96
C PRO A 33 -47.31 -21.85 89.52
N ASN A 34 -48.45 -22.31 89.02
CA ASN A 34 -48.57 -22.90 87.67
C ASN A 34 -48.91 -21.83 86.61
N THR A 35 -49.80 -20.91 86.97
CA THR A 35 -50.20 -19.74 86.17
C THR A 35 -49.02 -18.83 85.83
N GLU A 36 -48.18 -18.51 86.83
CA GLU A 36 -47.03 -17.64 86.63
C GLU A 36 -45.90 -18.32 85.83
N ARG A 37 -45.69 -19.63 86.03
CA ARG A 37 -44.75 -20.42 85.21
C ARG A 37 -45.19 -20.51 83.74
N LEU A 38 -46.49 -20.69 83.49
CA LEU A 38 -47.03 -20.70 82.13
C LEU A 38 -46.88 -19.33 81.45
N ARG A 39 -47.14 -18.23 82.18
CA ARG A 39 -46.87 -16.87 81.69
C ARG A 39 -45.40 -16.66 81.35
N GLN A 40 -44.48 -17.09 82.21
CA GLN A 40 -43.05 -16.97 81.96
C GLN A 40 -42.63 -17.81 80.74
N ALA A 41 -43.14 -19.03 80.60
CA ALA A 41 -42.89 -19.87 79.42
C ALA A 41 -43.43 -19.25 78.13
N ASP A 42 -44.59 -18.60 78.17
CA ASP A 42 -45.13 -17.86 77.02
C ASP A 42 -44.29 -16.63 76.67
N THR A 43 -43.79 -15.90 77.66
CA THR A 43 -42.88 -14.78 77.42
C THR A 43 -41.53 -15.24 76.86
N ASP A 44 -40.97 -16.34 77.37
CA ASP A 44 -39.72 -16.92 76.85
C ASP A 44 -39.91 -17.42 75.42
N ARG A 45 -41.04 -18.10 75.14
CA ARG A 45 -41.38 -18.53 73.78
C ARG A 45 -41.49 -17.34 72.82
N LYS A 46 -42.18 -16.27 73.20
CA LYS A 46 -42.31 -15.06 72.38
C LYS A 46 -40.96 -14.41 72.12
N THR A 47 -40.15 -14.20 73.16
CA THR A 47 -38.82 -13.59 73.00
C THR A 47 -37.88 -14.42 72.14
N ARG A 48 -37.94 -15.76 72.21
CA ARG A 48 -37.18 -16.65 71.31
C ARG A 48 -37.65 -16.55 69.86
N LEU A 49 -38.96 -16.42 69.64
CA LEU A 49 -39.54 -16.28 68.31
C LEU A 49 -39.18 -14.92 67.70
N ASP A 50 -39.31 -13.84 68.48
CA ASP A 50 -38.90 -12.49 68.07
C ASP A 50 -37.41 -12.45 67.71
N ARG A 51 -36.54 -13.05 68.54
CA ARG A 51 -35.10 -13.15 68.23
C ARG A 51 -34.82 -13.92 66.94
N PHE A 52 -35.57 -14.99 66.69
CA PHE A 52 -35.43 -15.75 65.45
C PHE A 52 -35.90 -14.96 64.23
N GLU A 53 -37.00 -14.21 64.36
CA GLU A 53 -37.49 -13.33 63.29
C GLU A 53 -36.51 -12.19 63.00
N THR A 54 -35.91 -11.59 64.03
CA THR A 54 -34.88 -10.55 63.85
C THR A 54 -33.61 -11.10 63.22
N ASP A 55 -33.12 -12.26 63.66
CA ASP A 55 -31.93 -12.90 63.08
C ASP A 55 -32.18 -13.29 61.62
N LYS A 56 -33.36 -13.85 61.32
CA LYS A 56 -33.75 -14.16 59.94
C LYS A 56 -33.81 -12.90 59.08
N ALA A 57 -34.39 -11.81 59.57
CA ALA A 57 -34.46 -10.54 58.84
C ALA A 57 -33.06 -9.96 58.60
N GLU A 58 -32.16 -10.04 59.58
CA GLU A 58 -30.79 -9.57 59.47
C GLU A 58 -29.98 -10.39 58.46
N ARG A 59 -30.14 -11.71 58.46
CA ARG A 59 -29.53 -12.61 57.47
C ARG A 59 -30.01 -12.34 56.05
N ILE A 60 -31.29 -12.01 55.88
CA ILE A 60 -31.84 -11.64 54.57
C ILE A 60 -31.25 -10.30 54.11
N ARG A 61 -31.23 -9.29 54.97
CA ARG A 61 -30.66 -7.97 54.63
C ARG A 61 -29.18 -8.04 54.27
N THR A 62 -28.40 -8.79 55.05
CA THR A 62 -26.96 -8.98 54.77
C THR A 62 -26.73 -9.73 53.46
N ALA A 63 -27.53 -10.75 53.16
CA ALA A 63 -27.46 -11.47 51.89
C ALA A 63 -27.88 -10.58 50.69
N GLU A 64 -28.90 -9.73 50.85
CA GLU A 64 -29.31 -8.78 49.81
C GLU A 64 -28.26 -7.71 49.56
N ASN A 65 -27.68 -7.13 50.61
CA ASN A 65 -26.60 -6.15 50.47
C ASN A 65 -25.39 -6.76 49.77
N ARG A 66 -24.99 -7.97 50.16
CA ARG A 66 -23.90 -8.67 49.49
C ARG A 66 -24.17 -8.92 48.01
N ARG A 67 -25.40 -9.31 47.64
CA ARG A 67 -25.78 -9.49 46.23
C ARG A 67 -25.74 -8.17 45.45
N ARG A 68 -26.16 -7.06 46.07
CA ARG A 68 -26.09 -5.73 45.46
C ARG A 68 -24.65 -5.30 45.24
N GLU A 69 -23.80 -5.41 46.27
CA GLU A 69 -22.38 -5.10 46.17
C GLU A 69 -21.67 -5.95 45.10
N GLU A 70 -21.97 -7.26 45.05
CA GLU A 70 -21.42 -8.16 44.02
C GLU A 70 -21.92 -7.76 42.61
N SER A 71 -23.19 -7.38 42.46
CA SER A 71 -23.73 -6.92 41.18
C SER A 71 -23.12 -5.60 40.71
N GLU A 72 -22.97 -4.63 41.61
CA GLU A 72 -22.34 -3.33 41.33
C GLU A 72 -20.85 -3.52 40.98
N ALA A 73 -20.15 -4.41 41.68
CA ALA A 73 -18.75 -4.74 41.38
C ALA A 73 -18.59 -5.41 40.00
N ILE A 74 -19.54 -6.26 39.59
CA ILE A 74 -19.54 -6.86 38.26
C ILE A 74 -19.82 -5.81 37.19
N GLU A 75 -20.77 -4.91 37.42
CA GLU A 75 -21.08 -3.81 36.49
C GLU A 75 -19.93 -2.82 36.34
N ALA A 76 -19.30 -2.41 37.45
CA ALA A 76 -18.11 -1.56 37.42
C ALA A 76 -16.99 -2.20 36.59
N ARG A 77 -16.68 -3.49 36.81
CA ARG A 77 -15.68 -4.21 36.01
C ARG A 77 -16.02 -4.29 34.53
N ARG A 78 -17.30 -4.39 34.16
CA ARG A 78 -17.75 -4.37 32.76
C ARG A 78 -17.58 -2.99 32.15
N MET A 79 -17.93 -1.94 32.87
CA MET A 79 -17.77 -0.56 32.44
C MET A 79 -16.30 -0.18 32.27
N ASP A 80 -15.42 -0.59 33.18
CA ASP A 80 -13.97 -0.34 33.07
C ASP A 80 -13.36 -1.06 31.87
N LYS A 81 -13.75 -2.32 31.62
CA LYS A 81 -13.34 -3.03 30.40
C LYS A 81 -13.83 -2.33 29.14
N ALA A 82 -15.08 -1.86 29.12
CA ALA A 82 -15.63 -1.13 27.98
C ALA A 82 -14.87 0.18 27.73
N ARG A 83 -14.52 0.93 28.79
CA ARG A 83 -13.70 2.15 28.68
C ARG A 83 -12.31 1.87 28.12
N ALA A 84 -11.63 0.83 28.62
CA ALA A 84 -10.32 0.44 28.10
C ALA A 84 -10.36 0.03 26.62
N HIS A 85 -11.43 -0.63 26.17
CA HIS A 85 -11.62 -0.96 24.75
C HIS A 85 -11.85 0.29 23.89
N LEU A 86 -12.55 1.30 24.39
CA LEU A 86 -12.76 2.56 23.67
C LEU A 86 -11.47 3.38 23.56
N GLU A 87 -10.68 3.45 24.63
CA GLU A 87 -9.37 4.12 24.63
C GLU A 87 -8.41 3.44 23.63
N ALA A 88 -8.39 2.11 23.61
CA ALA A 88 -7.60 1.36 22.62
C ALA A 88 -8.05 1.62 21.16
N LEU A 89 -9.35 1.86 20.92
CA LEU A 89 -9.83 2.24 19.59
C LEU A 89 -9.35 3.62 19.17
N ASP A 90 -9.37 4.60 20.08
CA ASP A 90 -8.86 5.95 19.82
C ASP A 90 -7.33 5.94 19.57
N ASP A 91 -6.58 5.14 20.33
CA ASP A 91 -5.14 4.91 20.10
C ASP A 91 -4.89 4.30 18.71
N ILE A 92 -5.73 3.35 18.28
CA ILE A 92 -5.63 2.75 16.94
C ILE A 92 -5.97 3.79 15.86
N GLU A 93 -7.01 4.60 16.06
CA GLU A 93 -7.42 5.64 15.11
C GLU A 93 -6.37 6.74 14.97
N THR A 94 -5.79 7.19 16.09
CA THR A 94 -4.70 8.17 16.10
C THR A 94 -3.43 7.61 15.46
N ALA A 95 -3.06 6.36 15.73
CA ALA A 95 -1.94 5.68 15.05
C ALA A 95 -2.19 5.54 13.54
N CYS A 96 -3.42 5.20 13.13
CA CYS A 96 -3.80 5.15 11.73
C CYS A 96 -3.73 6.54 11.06
N ALA A 97 -4.21 7.59 11.73
CA ALA A 97 -4.15 8.96 11.24
C ALA A 97 -2.70 9.44 11.09
N ALA A 98 -1.83 9.13 12.07
CA ALA A 98 -0.40 9.42 12.02
C ALA A 98 0.30 8.67 10.86
N LEU A 99 -0.02 7.39 10.64
CA LEU A 99 0.52 6.62 9.51
C LEU A 99 0.06 7.18 8.16
N ARG A 100 -1.22 7.53 8.03
CA ARG A 100 -1.77 8.13 6.79
C ARG A 100 -1.12 9.49 6.51
N SER A 101 -0.93 10.33 7.53
CA SER A 101 -0.29 11.64 7.35
C SER A 101 1.19 11.50 6.99
N ALA A 102 1.93 10.58 7.64
CA ALA A 102 3.31 10.25 7.31
C ALA A 102 3.46 9.71 5.89
N ARG A 103 2.53 8.84 5.44
CA ARG A 103 2.51 8.29 4.08
C ARG A 103 2.24 9.35 3.04
N ARG A 104 1.28 10.26 3.27
CA ARG A 104 1.01 11.41 2.38
C ARG A 104 2.23 12.33 2.25
N LYS A 105 2.92 12.63 3.36
CA LYS A 105 4.13 13.45 3.34
C LYS A 105 5.25 12.78 2.53
N SER A 106 5.43 11.47 2.69
CA SER A 106 6.40 10.70 1.89
C SER A 106 6.06 10.71 0.40
N HIS A 107 4.80 10.45 0.03
CA HIS A 107 4.40 10.45 -1.38
C HIS A 107 4.59 11.82 -2.05
N ARG A 108 4.29 12.92 -1.35
CA ARG A 108 4.51 14.28 -1.89
C ARG A 108 5.99 14.55 -2.17
N LEU A 109 6.88 14.13 -1.26
CA LEU A 109 8.32 14.26 -1.46
C LEU A 109 8.81 13.40 -2.63
N THR A 110 8.41 12.14 -2.69
CA THR A 110 8.80 11.24 -3.79
C THR A 110 8.27 11.73 -5.15
N ALA A 111 7.02 12.20 -5.20
CA ALA A 111 6.42 12.76 -6.41
C ALA A 111 7.13 14.05 -6.85
N GLY A 112 7.45 14.95 -5.91
CA GLY A 112 8.21 16.16 -6.19
C GLY A 112 9.62 15.85 -6.73
N LEU A 113 10.29 14.86 -6.13
CA LEU A 113 11.63 14.46 -6.55
C LEU A 113 11.61 13.79 -7.93
N MET A 114 10.60 12.97 -8.25
CA MET A 114 10.41 12.45 -9.61
C MET A 114 10.14 13.55 -10.63
N ALA A 115 9.28 14.53 -10.29
CA ALA A 115 9.01 15.64 -11.18
C ALA A 115 10.30 16.43 -11.50
N VAL A 116 11.13 16.70 -10.51
CA VAL A 116 12.40 17.41 -10.74
C VAL A 116 13.42 16.56 -11.49
N SER A 117 13.57 15.26 -11.17
CA SER A 117 14.62 14.42 -11.77
C SER A 117 14.30 13.90 -13.16
N VAL A 118 13.02 13.73 -13.51
CA VAL A 118 12.61 13.13 -14.79
C VAL A 118 11.93 14.16 -15.69
N PHE A 119 10.99 14.94 -15.14
CA PHE A 119 10.20 15.87 -15.95
C PHE A 119 11.00 17.14 -16.31
N LEU A 120 11.79 17.68 -15.37
CA LEU A 120 12.57 18.89 -15.65
C LEU A 120 13.62 18.70 -16.77
N PRO A 121 14.43 17.62 -16.79
CA PRO A 121 15.40 17.42 -17.87
C PRO A 121 14.74 17.12 -19.21
N THR A 122 13.62 16.39 -19.22
CA THR A 122 12.87 16.10 -20.45
C THR A 122 12.18 17.34 -21.02
N LEU A 123 11.64 18.20 -20.16
CA LEU A 123 11.10 19.50 -20.58
C LEU A 123 12.22 20.39 -21.13
N LEU A 124 13.37 20.45 -20.45
CA LEU A 124 14.49 21.29 -20.86
C LEU A 124 15.09 20.83 -22.19
N THR A 125 15.21 19.52 -22.41
CA THR A 125 15.61 19.00 -23.73
C THR A 125 14.57 19.30 -24.79
N ALA A 126 13.27 19.10 -24.52
CA ALA A 126 12.21 19.44 -25.47
C ALA A 126 12.28 20.92 -25.88
N VAL A 127 12.40 21.85 -24.91
CA VAL A 127 12.56 23.28 -25.17
C VAL A 127 13.83 23.56 -25.99
N PHE A 128 14.96 22.93 -25.64
CA PHE A 128 16.21 23.07 -26.38
C PHE A 128 16.05 22.65 -27.86
N TYR A 129 15.43 21.52 -28.14
CA TYR A 129 15.21 21.07 -29.52
C TYR A 129 14.20 21.91 -30.29
N THR A 130 13.24 22.52 -29.60
CA THR A 130 12.21 23.32 -30.25
C THR A 130 12.70 24.73 -30.58
N PHE A 131 13.52 25.33 -29.71
CA PHE A 131 13.89 26.75 -29.82
C PHE A 131 15.38 27.02 -30.10
N MET A 132 16.28 26.13 -29.70
CA MET A 132 17.74 26.37 -29.78
C MET A 132 18.45 25.49 -30.80
N ALA A 133 17.98 24.26 -31.02
CA ALA A 133 18.61 23.36 -31.97
C ALA A 133 18.41 23.86 -33.41
N ILE A 134 19.51 23.94 -34.16
CA ILE A 134 19.46 24.33 -35.57
C ILE A 134 18.59 23.31 -36.34
N PRO A 135 17.57 23.74 -37.10
CA PRO A 135 16.77 22.82 -37.90
C PRO A 135 17.67 22.09 -38.91
N VAL A 136 17.44 20.78 -39.09
CA VAL A 136 18.15 19.97 -40.09
C VAL A 136 17.14 19.50 -41.10
N PHE A 137 17.44 19.73 -42.36
CA PHE A 137 16.64 19.35 -43.51
C PHE A 137 17.31 18.18 -44.20
N GLN A 138 16.51 17.18 -44.57
CA GLN A 138 16.98 15.96 -45.20
C GLN A 138 16.45 15.89 -46.64
N SER A 139 17.35 15.75 -47.60
CA SER A 139 16.97 15.45 -48.99
C SER A 139 17.39 14.02 -49.29
N THR A 140 16.50 13.24 -49.91
CA THR A 140 16.75 11.84 -50.29
C THR A 140 16.57 11.65 -51.78
N SER A 141 17.46 10.88 -52.41
CA SER A 141 17.35 10.46 -53.81
C SER A 141 17.50 8.95 -53.90
N THR A 142 16.66 8.30 -54.71
CA THR A 142 16.75 6.85 -54.97
C THR A 142 17.18 6.59 -56.41
N LEU A 143 18.22 5.80 -56.54
CA LEU A 143 18.93 5.53 -57.78
C LEU A 143 18.92 4.02 -58.05
N ALA A 144 18.81 3.65 -59.32
CA ALA A 144 19.05 2.29 -59.80
C ALA A 144 20.27 2.31 -60.72
N ILE A 145 21.11 1.28 -60.64
CA ILE A 145 22.24 1.15 -61.55
C ILE A 145 21.83 0.24 -62.69
N GLU A 146 21.72 0.83 -63.87
CA GLU A 146 21.58 0.09 -65.12
C GLU A 146 23.00 -0.30 -65.54
N GLY A 147 23.31 -1.58 -65.38
CA GLY A 147 24.62 -2.13 -65.73
C GLY A 147 24.94 -1.84 -67.20
N ALA A 148 26.04 -1.15 -67.46
CA ALA A 148 26.68 -1.29 -68.75
C ALA A 148 27.25 -2.70 -68.82
N MET A 149 26.83 -3.44 -69.84
CA MET A 149 27.49 -4.68 -70.20
C MET A 149 29.01 -4.44 -70.21
N PRO A 150 29.83 -5.29 -69.57
CA PRO A 150 31.24 -5.30 -69.91
C PRO A 150 31.33 -5.60 -71.41
N SER A 151 32.03 -4.74 -72.16
CA SER A 151 32.34 -4.94 -73.57
C SER A 151 33.28 -6.13 -73.83
N LEU A 152 33.51 -7.00 -72.85
CA LEU A 152 34.22 -8.25 -73.06
C LEU A 152 33.31 -9.23 -73.81
N ARG A 153 33.78 -9.69 -74.97
CA ARG A 153 33.17 -10.80 -75.73
C ARG A 153 32.79 -11.93 -74.77
N ARG A 154 31.48 -12.11 -74.57
CA ARG A 154 30.90 -13.20 -73.77
C ARG A 154 31.39 -14.54 -74.32
N ASN A 155 32.09 -15.30 -73.49
CA ASN A 155 32.31 -16.72 -73.72
C ASN A 155 31.08 -17.47 -73.15
N PRO A 156 30.30 -18.20 -73.97
CA PRO A 156 29.02 -18.80 -73.55
C PRO A 156 29.14 -19.90 -72.47
N LEU A 157 30.36 -20.28 -72.08
CA LEU A 157 30.64 -21.36 -71.12
C LEU A 157 30.67 -20.92 -69.64
N PHE A 158 30.60 -19.62 -69.33
CA PHE A 158 30.70 -19.07 -67.95
C PHE A 158 29.50 -18.19 -67.56
N ASN A 159 28.31 -18.55 -68.03
CA ASN A 159 27.16 -17.65 -68.14
C ASN A 159 26.20 -17.67 -66.94
N ASP A 160 26.68 -17.78 -65.70
CA ASP A 160 25.81 -17.90 -64.52
C ASP A 160 25.92 -16.74 -63.51
N ILE A 161 26.56 -15.62 -63.87
CA ILE A 161 26.43 -14.40 -63.06
C ILE A 161 25.12 -13.72 -63.47
N SER A 162 24.09 -13.91 -62.63
CA SER A 162 22.80 -13.26 -62.81
C SER A 162 22.98 -11.74 -62.96
N THR A 163 22.15 -11.11 -63.80
CA THR A 163 22.15 -9.65 -64.02
C THR A 163 22.06 -8.88 -62.70
N MET A 164 21.35 -9.44 -61.71
CA MET A 164 21.18 -8.88 -60.37
C MET A 164 22.49 -8.88 -59.53
N GLN A 165 23.36 -9.88 -59.69
CA GLN A 165 24.68 -9.86 -59.05
C GLN A 165 25.59 -8.79 -59.66
N SER A 166 25.46 -8.50 -60.96
CA SER A 166 26.27 -7.49 -61.64
C SER A 166 25.87 -6.05 -61.29
N THR A 167 24.57 -5.77 -61.12
CA THR A 167 24.08 -4.46 -60.70
C THR A 167 24.42 -4.18 -59.23
N MET A 168 24.34 -5.19 -58.37
CA MET A 168 24.72 -5.07 -56.96
C MET A 168 26.22 -4.80 -56.80
N ALA A 169 27.09 -5.51 -57.54
CA ALA A 169 28.52 -5.25 -57.52
C ALA A 169 28.87 -3.82 -57.97
N ALA A 170 28.19 -3.32 -59.01
CA ALA A 170 28.33 -1.93 -59.45
C ALA A 170 27.84 -0.92 -58.40
N ALA A 171 26.80 -1.24 -57.62
CA ALA A 171 26.32 -0.40 -56.53
C ALA A 171 27.32 -0.28 -55.38
N PHE A 172 27.94 -1.39 -54.99
CA PHE A 172 29.01 -1.38 -54.00
C PHE A 172 30.24 -0.61 -54.49
N GLN A 173 30.65 -0.80 -55.74
CA GLN A 173 31.76 -0.03 -56.33
C GLN A 173 31.45 1.48 -56.39
N LEU A 174 30.24 1.85 -56.78
CA LEU A 174 29.80 3.24 -56.78
C LEU A 174 29.82 3.84 -55.38
N ARG A 175 29.36 3.09 -54.36
CA ARG A 175 29.42 3.53 -52.97
C ARG A 175 30.84 3.81 -52.51
N VAL A 176 31.78 2.92 -52.80
CA VAL A 176 33.20 3.13 -52.45
C VAL A 176 33.75 4.38 -53.14
N LYS A 177 33.54 4.52 -54.45
CA LYS A 177 33.99 5.71 -55.21
C LYS A 177 33.39 7.02 -54.71
N MET A 178 32.13 7.00 -54.29
CA MET A 178 31.45 8.16 -53.73
C MET A 178 31.96 8.48 -52.32
N GLN A 179 32.29 7.47 -51.51
CA GLN A 179 32.88 7.67 -50.17
C GLN A 179 34.30 8.25 -50.25
N ASP A 180 35.05 7.90 -51.29
CA ASP A 180 36.38 8.47 -51.57
C ASP A 180 36.31 9.86 -52.21
N HIS A 181 35.11 10.33 -52.59
CA HIS A 181 34.93 11.65 -53.19
C HIS A 181 34.89 12.74 -52.11
N GLU A 182 35.79 13.72 -52.21
CA GLU A 182 35.77 14.90 -51.36
C GLU A 182 34.51 15.73 -51.65
N GLY A 183 33.58 15.77 -50.69
CA GLY A 183 32.28 16.40 -50.90
C GLY A 183 31.49 16.61 -49.60
N PRO A 184 30.27 17.15 -49.71
CA PRO A 184 29.38 17.32 -48.56
C PRO A 184 29.07 15.97 -47.92
N GLY A 185 29.01 15.92 -46.59
CA GLY A 185 28.69 14.69 -45.87
C GLY A 185 27.34 14.11 -46.31
N PHE A 186 27.33 12.84 -46.70
CA PHE A 186 26.14 12.12 -47.14
C PHE A 186 26.11 10.72 -46.55
N GLU A 187 24.90 10.18 -46.43
CA GLU A 187 24.67 8.79 -46.09
C GLU A 187 24.18 8.04 -47.33
N MET A 188 24.72 6.84 -47.55
CA MET A 188 24.35 6.01 -48.68
C MET A 188 24.00 4.60 -48.21
N ALA A 189 22.78 4.18 -48.53
CA ALA A 189 22.25 2.87 -48.24
C ALA A 189 22.00 2.09 -49.54
N ILE A 190 22.30 0.79 -49.53
CA ILE A 190 22.03 -0.12 -50.64
C ILE A 190 20.96 -1.10 -50.18
N ASP A 191 19.80 -1.07 -50.83
CA ASP A 191 18.80 -2.12 -50.68
C ASP A 191 19.25 -3.32 -51.50
N THR A 192 19.76 -4.34 -50.81
CA THR A 192 20.25 -5.58 -51.43
C THR A 192 19.14 -6.43 -52.03
N THR A 193 17.87 -6.19 -51.67
CA THR A 193 16.73 -6.95 -52.20
C THR A 193 16.28 -6.39 -53.55
N GLN A 194 16.36 -5.08 -53.74
CA GLN A 194 15.91 -4.39 -54.96
C GLN A 194 17.05 -3.85 -55.83
N GLY A 195 18.30 -3.90 -55.34
CA GLY A 195 19.46 -3.32 -56.01
C GLY A 195 19.42 -1.80 -56.11
N LEU A 196 18.66 -1.15 -55.20
CA LEU A 196 18.47 0.29 -55.18
C LEU A 196 19.48 0.96 -54.27
N LEU A 197 19.89 2.16 -54.67
CA LEU A 197 20.85 2.97 -53.95
C LEU A 197 20.18 4.26 -53.50
N THR A 198 20.15 4.49 -52.20
CA THR A 198 19.54 5.68 -51.60
C THR A 198 20.63 6.61 -51.09
N ILE A 199 20.62 7.86 -51.56
CA ILE A 199 21.53 8.91 -51.12
C ILE A 199 20.75 9.92 -50.27
N THR A 200 21.23 10.14 -49.06
CA THR A 200 20.64 11.05 -48.09
C THR A 200 21.65 12.15 -47.73
N THR A 201 21.24 13.40 -47.82
CA THR A 201 22.01 14.56 -47.36
C THR A 201 21.30 15.26 -46.21
N LEU A 202 22.08 15.87 -45.33
CA LEU A 202 21.59 16.63 -44.18
C LEU A 202 22.21 18.04 -44.21
N ALA A 203 21.38 19.08 -44.20
CA ALA A 203 21.85 20.46 -44.15
C ALA A 203 20.97 21.34 -43.25
N THR A 204 21.43 22.54 -42.92
CA THR A 204 20.71 23.49 -42.06
C THR A 204 19.62 24.28 -42.77
N THR A 205 19.65 24.28 -44.11
CA THR A 205 18.63 24.93 -44.96
C THR A 205 18.10 23.95 -46.00
N PRO A 206 16.82 24.06 -46.38
CA PRO A 206 16.21 23.12 -47.33
C PRO A 206 16.84 23.23 -48.73
N THR A 207 17.19 24.45 -49.15
CA THR A 207 17.87 24.71 -50.42
C THR A 207 19.25 24.07 -50.46
N GLN A 208 20.03 24.16 -49.38
CA GLN A 208 21.34 23.53 -49.31
C GLN A 208 21.25 22.00 -49.32
N ALA A 209 20.30 21.41 -48.58
CA ALA A 209 20.11 19.95 -48.58
C ALA A 209 19.78 19.44 -49.99
N TYR A 210 18.88 20.14 -50.69
CA TYR A 210 18.52 19.85 -52.08
C TYR A 210 19.70 20.00 -53.03
N LEU A 211 20.43 21.14 -52.97
CA LEU A 211 21.57 21.40 -53.84
C LEU A 211 22.67 20.36 -53.67
N GLN A 212 23.05 20.06 -52.43
CA GLN A 212 24.06 19.02 -52.13
C GLN A 212 23.64 17.65 -52.66
N ASN A 213 22.37 17.26 -52.50
CA ASN A 213 21.90 15.99 -53.03
C ASN A 213 21.90 15.99 -54.57
N SER A 214 21.47 17.09 -55.19
CA SER A 214 21.47 17.23 -56.65
C SER A 214 22.87 17.15 -57.25
N GLU A 215 23.88 17.68 -56.57
CA GLU A 215 25.28 17.55 -56.97
C GLU A 215 25.78 16.12 -56.80
N LEU A 216 25.48 15.48 -55.67
CA LEU A 216 25.86 14.08 -55.44
C LEU A 216 25.23 13.12 -56.46
N VAL A 217 24.00 13.36 -56.90
CA VAL A 217 23.38 12.55 -57.97
C VAL A 217 24.12 12.74 -59.30
N LYS A 218 24.56 13.97 -59.62
CA LYS A 218 25.39 14.23 -60.81
C LYS A 218 26.73 13.53 -60.71
N THR A 219 27.40 13.62 -59.56
CA THR A 219 28.67 12.94 -59.29
C THR A 219 28.51 11.42 -59.33
N ALA A 220 27.43 10.87 -58.79
CA ALA A 220 27.14 9.45 -58.85
C ALA A 220 27.03 8.97 -60.31
N ASN A 221 26.37 9.76 -61.17
CA ASN A 221 26.24 9.43 -62.58
C ASN A 221 27.58 9.49 -63.34
N THR A 222 28.51 10.38 -62.96
CA THR A 222 29.85 10.41 -63.55
C THR A 222 30.75 9.28 -63.05
N LEU A 223 30.69 8.94 -61.76
CA LEU A 223 31.52 7.90 -61.14
C LEU A 223 31.07 6.47 -61.45
N ALA A 224 29.80 6.28 -61.84
CA ALA A 224 29.24 4.97 -62.18
C ALA A 224 29.79 4.38 -63.48
N PHE A 225 30.52 5.16 -64.30
CA PHE A 225 31.08 4.67 -65.56
C PHE A 225 31.93 3.40 -65.35
N PRO A 226 31.74 2.34 -66.18
CA PRO A 226 30.96 2.30 -67.43
C PRO A 226 29.44 2.18 -67.27
N ALA A 227 28.91 1.85 -66.08
CA ALA A 227 27.47 1.72 -65.83
C ALA A 227 26.73 3.06 -65.87
N ARG A 228 25.40 3.00 -66.03
CA ARG A 228 24.53 4.19 -66.03
C ARG A 228 23.69 4.22 -64.77
N VAL A 229 23.52 5.41 -64.19
CA VAL A 229 22.62 5.61 -63.06
C VAL A 229 21.29 6.10 -63.59
N LYS A 230 20.22 5.35 -63.28
CA LYS A 230 18.86 5.78 -63.48
C LYS A 230 18.30 6.36 -62.20
N VAL A 231 17.93 7.62 -62.24
CA VAL A 231 17.26 8.28 -61.11
C VAL A 231 15.81 7.82 -61.08
N LEU A 232 15.42 7.08 -60.05
CA LEU A 232 14.03 6.66 -59.84
C LEU A 232 13.24 7.71 -59.07
N ALA A 233 13.87 8.33 -58.08
CA ALA A 233 13.36 9.51 -57.38
C ALA A 233 14.50 10.52 -57.25
N GLY A 234 14.28 11.71 -57.82
CA GLY A 234 15.24 12.80 -57.75
C GLY A 234 15.22 13.49 -56.39
N PRO A 235 16.18 14.40 -56.14
CA PRO A 235 16.18 15.20 -54.94
C PRO A 235 14.92 16.08 -54.91
N ILE A 236 14.24 16.10 -53.77
CA ILE A 236 13.06 16.94 -53.54
C ILE A 236 13.43 17.96 -52.47
N PRO A 237 13.14 19.26 -52.65
CA PRO A 237 13.36 20.24 -51.60
C PRO A 237 12.54 19.86 -50.36
N PRO A 238 13.17 19.68 -49.19
CA PRO A 238 12.46 19.28 -47.99
C PRO A 238 11.60 20.42 -47.45
N ASP A 239 10.30 20.17 -47.33
CA ASP A 239 9.33 21.15 -46.81
C ASP A 239 9.41 21.32 -45.29
N ARG A 240 9.97 20.33 -44.58
CA ARG A 240 10.03 20.31 -43.10
C ARG A 240 11.39 19.83 -42.61
N ALA A 241 11.82 20.41 -41.49
CA ALA A 241 12.97 19.92 -40.77
C ALA A 241 12.68 18.53 -40.18
N VAL A 242 13.68 17.67 -40.18
CA VAL A 242 13.59 16.34 -39.58
C VAL A 242 13.54 16.48 -38.07
N ALA A 243 12.60 15.77 -37.44
CA ALA A 243 12.54 15.67 -35.99
C ALA A 243 13.84 15.02 -35.49
N ARG A 244 14.68 15.80 -34.81
CA ARG A 244 15.88 15.26 -34.17
C ARG A 244 15.45 14.35 -33.03
N VAL A 245 15.54 13.05 -33.23
CA VAL A 245 15.47 12.08 -32.13
C VAL A 245 16.84 12.09 -31.46
N LEU A 246 16.88 12.28 -30.14
CA LEU A 246 18.14 12.16 -29.40
C LEU A 246 18.68 10.73 -29.66
N PRO A 247 19.87 10.57 -30.25
CA PRO A 247 20.50 9.27 -30.27
C PRO A 247 20.66 8.83 -28.81
N ASN A 248 20.26 7.59 -28.51
CA ASN A 248 20.28 7.04 -27.17
C ASN A 248 19.34 7.73 -26.16
N THR A 249 18.22 8.33 -26.59
CA THR A 249 17.12 8.80 -25.70
C THR A 249 16.78 7.79 -24.59
N LEU A 250 16.65 6.51 -24.95
CA LEU A 250 16.36 5.43 -24.02
C LEU A 250 17.48 5.22 -23.01
N LEU A 251 18.75 5.33 -23.42
CA LEU A 251 19.90 5.27 -22.50
C LEU A 251 19.88 6.46 -21.54
N THR A 252 19.66 7.69 -22.05
CA THR A 252 19.60 8.89 -21.21
C THR A 252 18.46 8.80 -20.19
N PHE A 253 17.30 8.29 -20.62
CA PHE A 253 16.19 8.00 -19.74
C PHE A 253 16.55 6.96 -18.67
N LEU A 254 17.14 5.83 -19.06
CA LEU A 254 17.57 4.79 -18.13
C LEU A 254 18.63 5.27 -17.13
N VAL A 255 19.58 6.09 -17.58
CA VAL A 255 20.60 6.70 -16.70
C VAL A 255 19.94 7.65 -15.70
N SER A 256 19.02 8.50 -16.16
CA SER A 256 18.27 9.41 -15.28
C SER A 256 17.40 8.66 -14.26
N LEU A 257 16.74 7.58 -14.69
CA LEU A 257 15.95 6.70 -13.83
C LEU A 257 16.82 5.95 -12.82
N SER A 258 18.03 5.54 -13.23
CA SER A 258 18.99 4.89 -12.35
C SER A 258 19.51 5.84 -11.28
N ILE A 259 19.89 7.07 -11.66
CA ILE A 259 20.30 8.12 -10.71
C ILE A 259 19.15 8.43 -9.74
N PHE A 260 17.92 8.52 -10.23
CA PHE A 260 16.74 8.70 -9.37
C PHE A 260 16.55 7.53 -8.40
N SER A 261 16.65 6.29 -8.88
CA SER A 261 16.48 5.09 -8.05
C SER A 261 17.56 5.00 -6.98
N ILE A 262 18.82 5.26 -7.34
CA ILE A 262 19.96 5.32 -6.42
C ILE A 262 19.73 6.42 -5.38
N GLY A 263 19.42 7.64 -5.81
CA GLY A 263 19.12 8.76 -4.91
C GLY A 263 17.97 8.48 -3.97
N GLY A 264 16.90 7.83 -4.47
CA GLY A 264 15.75 7.39 -3.68
C GLY A 264 16.12 6.38 -2.61
N ILE A 265 16.95 5.38 -2.94
CA ILE A 265 17.45 4.37 -1.99
C ILE A 265 18.31 5.04 -0.91
N PHE A 266 19.26 5.88 -1.29
CA PHE A 266 20.11 6.59 -0.32
C PHE A 266 19.28 7.48 0.60
N PHE A 267 18.28 8.19 0.08
CA PHE A 267 17.42 9.05 0.89
C PHE A 267 16.53 8.24 1.86
N GLN A 268 16.02 7.08 1.44
CA GLN A 268 15.30 6.17 2.34
C GLN A 268 16.19 5.61 3.44
N SER A 269 17.40 5.15 3.09
CA SER A 269 18.39 4.65 4.05
C SER A 269 18.80 5.72 5.06
N PHE A 270 19.06 6.95 4.59
CA PHE A 270 19.43 8.07 5.47
C PHE A 270 18.28 8.45 6.41
N ARG A 271 17.03 8.41 5.94
CA ARG A 271 15.84 8.68 6.76
C ARG A 271 15.62 7.60 7.83
N HIS A 272 16.01 6.36 7.55
CA HIS A 272 15.94 5.28 8.53
C HIS A 272 17.04 5.41 9.59
N TYR A 273 18.22 5.88 9.20
CA TYR A 273 19.35 6.09 10.09
C TYR A 273 19.17 7.31 11.00
N ALA A 274 18.60 8.42 10.50
CA ALA A 274 18.35 9.64 11.28
C ALA A 274 17.18 9.55 12.27
N ARG A 275 16.49 8.41 12.33
CA ARG A 275 15.36 8.15 13.25
C ARG A 275 15.72 7.22 14.42
N ASN A 276 16.89 6.60 14.38
CA ASN A 276 17.50 5.90 15.51
C ASN A 276 18.49 6.83 16.22
#